data_AF-A0A7S3H5X2-F1
#
_entry.id   AF-A0A7S3H5X2-F1
#
_cell.length_a   1.000
_cell.length_b   1.000
_cell.length_c   1.000
_cell.angle_alpha   90.00
_cell.angle_beta   90.00
_cell.angle_gamma   90.00
#
_symmetry.space_group_name_H-M   'P 1'
#
loop_
_entity.id
_entity.type
_entity.pdbx_description
1 polymer ?
#
loop_
_entity_poly.entity_id
_entity_poly.type
_entity_poly.pdbx_seq_one_letter_code
_entity_poly.pdbx_strand_id
1 'polypeptide(L)'
;FLASYETIVEKVIPLSARKFPGLDDKDGNSLWRVLMFKSAAEAFKKHCREKRIIARDFEYSDDGFRKLKMQREQLEDSVKRQHELVRGLYQAAWSDAMVAWTHIKAMRVFVESVLRFGMPPRFASFIFAPKPGANVAVRKALADVLAKGIPSGPQDKGGDAQDDEEYYPYVSLAFIPFNVPR
;
A
#
# COMPACT_ATOMS: atom_id res chain seq x y z
N PHE A 1 -8.14 36.48 16.55
CA PHE A 1 -7.79 37.21 15.30
C PHE A 1 -8.71 38.39 15.06
N LEU A 2 -10.03 38.18 14.89
CA LEU A 2 -11.00 39.25 14.59
C LEU A 2 -11.02 40.44 15.57
N ALA A 3 -10.87 40.19 16.87
CA ALA A 3 -10.86 41.26 17.86
C ALA A 3 -9.58 42.11 17.87
N SER A 4 -8.51 41.67 17.20
CA SER A 4 -7.18 42.23 17.39
C SER A 4 -6.42 42.54 16.12
N TYR A 5 -6.98 42.30 14.92
CA TYR A 5 -6.32 42.55 13.64
C TYR A 5 -6.35 44.02 13.21
N GLU A 6 -7.38 44.77 13.61
CA GLU A 6 -7.58 46.17 13.23
C GLU A 6 -6.60 47.12 13.93
N THR A 7 -6.17 46.76 15.14
CA THR A 7 -5.28 47.57 15.98
C THR A 7 -3.80 47.16 15.88
N ILE A 8 -3.45 46.22 14.99
CA ILE A 8 -2.07 45.72 14.88
C ILE A 8 -1.13 46.76 14.27
N VAL A 9 -1.56 47.41 13.20
CA VAL A 9 -0.75 48.41 12.49
C VAL A 9 -1.67 49.54 12.04
N GLU A 10 -1.16 50.76 12.09
CA GLU A 10 -1.80 51.89 11.41
C GLU A 10 -1.90 51.59 9.90
N LYS A 11 -3.02 51.97 9.25
CA LYS A 11 -3.30 51.68 7.82
C LYS A 11 -3.70 50.23 7.51
N VAL A 12 -4.32 49.52 8.47
CA VAL A 12 -5.18 48.36 8.19
C VAL A 12 -6.61 48.84 7.94
N ILE A 13 -7.30 48.27 6.95
CA ILE A 13 -8.70 48.64 6.65
C ILE A 13 -9.63 47.90 7.63
N PRO A 14 -10.41 48.59 8.48
CA PRO A 14 -11.38 47.96 9.38
C PRO A 14 -12.44 47.14 8.63
N LEU A 15 -13.00 46.12 9.27
CA LEU A 15 -14.00 45.20 8.69
C LEU A 15 -13.60 44.48 7.39
N SER A 16 -12.31 44.51 7.02
CA SER A 16 -11.82 43.88 5.78
C SER A 16 -11.48 42.39 5.94
N ALA A 17 -11.42 41.89 7.18
CA ALA A 17 -11.13 40.50 7.46
C ALA A 17 -12.25 39.59 6.96
N ARG A 18 -11.95 38.75 5.95
CA ARG A 18 -12.88 37.74 5.43
C ARG A 18 -12.26 36.34 5.55
N LYS A 19 -12.99 35.42 6.17
CA LYS A 19 -12.63 34.01 6.23
C LYS A 19 -12.88 33.35 4.87
N PHE A 20 -11.96 32.51 4.42
CA PHE A 20 -12.22 31.63 3.28
C PHE A 20 -13.04 30.41 3.74
N PRO A 21 -14.23 30.18 3.18
CA PRO A 21 -15.09 29.06 3.58
C PRO A 21 -14.47 27.73 3.14
N GLY A 22 -14.58 26.70 3.97
CA GLY A 22 -14.14 25.34 3.65
C GLY A 22 -12.62 25.09 3.72
N LEU A 23 -11.84 26.06 4.23
CA LEU A 23 -10.39 25.97 4.43
C LEU A 23 -10.03 25.91 5.92
N ASP A 24 -10.85 25.20 6.71
CA ASP A 24 -10.55 24.92 8.11
C ASP A 24 -9.75 23.63 8.21
N ASP A 25 -8.59 23.71 8.85
CA ASP A 25 -7.74 22.55 9.10
C ASP A 25 -8.26 21.74 10.30
N LYS A 26 -7.87 20.47 10.39
CA LYS A 26 -8.22 19.59 11.51
C LYS A 26 -7.72 20.11 12.86
N ASP A 27 -6.64 20.89 12.83
CA ASP A 27 -6.04 21.54 14.00
C ASP A 27 -6.75 22.86 14.38
N GLY A 28 -7.86 23.20 13.72
CA GLY A 28 -8.64 24.43 13.99
C GLY A 28 -8.05 25.69 13.36
N ASN A 29 -7.04 25.56 12.49
CA ASN A 29 -6.50 26.68 11.73
C ASN A 29 -7.50 27.13 10.66
N SER A 30 -7.61 28.44 10.46
CA SER A 30 -8.51 29.03 9.46
C SER A 30 -7.77 30.06 8.62
N LEU A 31 -8.08 30.11 7.32
CA LEU A 31 -7.46 31.07 6.40
C LEU A 31 -8.30 32.35 6.31
N TRP A 32 -7.65 33.49 6.48
CA TRP A 32 -8.26 34.82 6.43
C TRP A 32 -7.57 35.70 5.41
N ARG A 33 -8.35 36.58 4.77
CA ARG A 33 -7.87 37.70 3.96
C ARG A 33 -8.10 39.00 4.73
N VAL A 34 -7.10 39.86 4.77
CA VAL A 34 -7.21 41.23 5.30
C VAL A 34 -6.75 42.21 4.22
N LEU A 35 -7.41 43.37 4.12
CA LEU A 35 -6.99 44.44 3.21
C LEU A 35 -6.23 45.51 4.01
N MET A 36 -5.09 45.96 3.46
CA MET A 36 -4.25 46.97 4.08
C MET A 36 -3.43 47.72 3.03
N PHE A 37 -2.84 48.83 3.43
CA PHE A 37 -1.93 49.58 2.57
C PHE A 37 -0.59 48.83 2.43
N LYS A 38 0.03 48.92 1.25
CA LYS A 38 1.32 48.23 0.95
C LYS A 38 2.42 48.58 1.95
N SER A 39 2.46 49.82 2.43
CA SER A 39 3.45 50.27 3.42
C SER A 39 3.29 49.63 4.80
N ALA A 40 2.11 49.10 5.13
CA ALA A 40 1.83 48.44 6.41
C ALA A 40 2.07 46.92 6.39
N ALA A 41 2.30 46.32 5.21
CA ALA A 41 2.36 44.87 5.03
C ALA A 41 3.48 44.21 5.85
N GLU A 42 4.70 44.74 5.79
CA GLU A 42 5.86 44.16 6.51
C GLU A 42 5.72 44.30 8.03
N ALA A 43 5.25 45.47 8.50
CA ALA A 43 4.96 45.67 9.91
C ALA A 43 3.85 44.72 10.41
N PHE A 44 2.83 44.45 9.58
CA PHE A 44 1.75 43.54 9.92
C PHE A 44 2.22 42.09 9.98
N LYS A 45 3.06 41.64 9.04
CA LYS A 45 3.66 40.30 9.07
C LYS A 45 4.47 40.07 10.34
N LYS A 46 5.26 41.06 10.77
CA LYS A 46 6.06 40.99 12.01
C LYS A 46 5.17 40.75 13.24
N HIS A 47 4.14 41.57 13.42
CA HIS A 47 3.22 41.41 14.55
C HIS A 47 2.35 40.15 14.47
N CYS A 48 2.01 39.68 13.26
CA CYS A 48 1.35 38.39 13.09
C CYS A 48 2.21 37.26 13.66
N ARG A 49 3.53 37.25 13.37
CA ARG A 49 4.45 36.25 13.92
C ARG A 49 4.51 36.29 15.45
N GLU A 50 4.52 37.48 16.05
CA GLU A 50 4.49 37.66 17.50
C GLU A 50 3.22 37.08 18.13
N LYS A 51 2.08 37.20 17.46
CA LYS A 51 0.79 36.62 17.87
C LYS A 51 0.59 35.16 17.42
N ARG A 52 1.64 34.48 16.96
CA ARG A 52 1.61 33.10 16.43
C ARG A 52 0.66 32.90 15.24
N ILE A 53 0.43 33.95 14.45
CA ILE A 53 -0.33 33.92 13.20
C ILE A 53 0.66 33.82 12.04
N ILE A 54 0.44 32.84 11.16
CA ILE A 54 1.29 32.63 9.98
C ILE A 54 0.76 33.49 8.83
N ALA A 55 1.48 34.56 8.50
CA ALA A 55 1.23 35.32 7.28
C ALA A 55 1.95 34.64 6.10
N ARG A 56 1.21 34.30 5.04
CA ARG A 56 1.74 33.67 3.82
C ARG A 56 1.77 34.70 2.70
N ASP A 57 2.93 34.84 2.07
CA ASP A 57 3.08 35.67 0.87
C ASP A 57 2.40 34.97 -0.30
N PHE A 58 1.47 35.68 -0.92
CA PHE A 58 0.72 35.20 -2.07
C PHE A 58 0.44 36.37 -3.01
N GLU A 59 0.97 36.25 -4.23
CA GLU A 59 0.70 37.17 -5.32
C GLU A 59 -0.22 36.48 -6.31
N TYR A 60 -1.45 36.99 -6.43
CA TYR A 60 -2.41 36.43 -7.38
C TYR A 60 -2.02 36.84 -8.80
N SER A 61 -1.75 35.83 -9.64
CA SER A 61 -1.63 36.01 -11.09
C SER A 61 -2.67 35.14 -11.79
N ASP A 62 -3.46 35.75 -12.67
CA ASP A 62 -4.50 35.02 -13.41
C ASP A 62 -3.89 33.98 -14.37
N ASP A 63 -2.78 34.34 -15.02
CA ASP A 63 -2.00 33.46 -15.88
C ASP A 63 -1.40 32.26 -15.10
N GLY A 64 -0.84 32.52 -13.91
CA GLY A 64 -0.30 31.46 -13.05
C GLY A 64 -1.39 30.49 -12.56
N PHE A 65 -2.57 31.00 -12.21
CA PHE A 65 -3.70 30.17 -11.82
C PHE A 65 -4.19 29.29 -12.98
N ARG A 66 -4.34 29.85 -14.19
CA ARG A 66 -4.74 29.10 -15.38
C ARG A 66 -3.73 28.01 -15.73
N LYS A 67 -2.44 28.32 -15.69
CA LYS A 67 -1.36 27.35 -15.93
C LYS A 67 -1.39 26.22 -14.90
N LEU A 68 -1.52 26.54 -13.61
CA LEU A 68 -1.59 25.54 -12.55
C LEU A 68 -2.80 24.61 -12.70
N LYS A 69 -3.97 25.18 -13.03
CA LYS A 69 -5.19 24.41 -13.26
C LYS A 69 -5.03 23.47 -14.46
N MET A 70 -4.50 23.97 -15.57
CA MET A 70 -4.24 23.18 -16.78
C MET A 70 -3.23 22.06 -16.54
N GLN A 71 -2.15 22.34 -15.81
CA GLN A 71 -1.15 21.32 -15.43
C GLN A 71 -1.77 20.23 -14.56
N ARG A 72 -2.66 20.58 -13.63
CA ARG A 72 -3.35 19.60 -12.78
C ARG A 72 -4.25 18.69 -13.62
N GLU A 73 -5.06 19.27 -14.51
CA GLU A 73 -5.95 18.51 -15.40
C GLU A 73 -5.14 17.57 -16.31
N GLN A 74 -4.07 18.07 -16.93
CA GLN A 74 -3.17 17.24 -17.76
C GLN A 74 -2.52 16.09 -16.98
N LEU A 75 -2.13 16.34 -15.73
CA LEU A 75 -1.53 15.32 -14.87
C LEU A 75 -2.56 14.27 -14.46
N GLU A 76 -3.77 14.69 -14.08
CA GLU A 76 -4.87 13.79 -13.75
C GLU A 76 -5.22 12.86 -14.92
N ASP A 77 -5.34 13.42 -16.13
CA ASP A 77 -5.59 12.64 -17.35
C ASP A 77 -4.45 11.67 -17.67
N SER A 78 -3.19 12.11 -17.51
CA SER A 78 -2.01 11.28 -17.73
C SER A 78 -1.95 10.10 -16.77
N VAL A 79 -2.22 10.34 -15.48
CA VAL A 79 -2.27 9.30 -14.45
C VAL A 79 -3.38 8.31 -14.74
N LYS A 80 -4.57 8.79 -15.10
CA LYS A 80 -5.71 7.92 -15.44
C LYS A 80 -5.39 7.02 -16.63
N ARG A 81 -4.83 7.60 -17.70
CA ARG A 81 -4.42 6.85 -18.89
C ARG A 81 -3.35 5.80 -18.56
N GLN A 82 -2.32 6.17 -17.81
CA GLN A 82 -1.27 5.23 -17.40
C GLN A 82 -1.83 4.10 -16.53
N HIS A 83 -2.73 4.43 -15.60
CA HIS A 83 -3.38 3.44 -14.74
C HIS A 83 -4.19 2.42 -15.56
N GLU A 84 -4.99 2.88 -16.53
CA GLU A 84 -5.77 2.01 -17.41
C GLU A 84 -4.87 1.09 -18.25
N LEU A 85 -3.81 1.63 -18.85
CA LEU A 85 -2.83 0.86 -19.62
C LEU A 85 -2.16 -0.22 -18.78
N VAL A 86 -1.63 0.17 -17.62
CA VAL A 86 -0.93 -0.74 -16.71
C VAL A 86 -1.88 -1.83 -16.20
N ARG A 87 -3.11 -1.47 -15.84
CA ARG A 87 -4.13 -2.43 -15.42
C ARG A 87 -4.44 -3.45 -16.52
N GLY A 88 -4.60 -3.00 -17.76
CA GLY A 88 -4.85 -3.90 -18.90
C GLY A 88 -3.69 -4.87 -19.13
N LEU A 89 -2.45 -4.38 -19.11
CA LEU A 89 -1.25 -5.21 -19.24
C LEU A 89 -1.14 -6.25 -18.11
N TYR A 90 -1.36 -5.84 -16.86
CA TYR A 90 -1.33 -6.78 -15.74
C TYR A 90 -2.43 -7.83 -15.84
N GLN A 91 -3.64 -7.47 -16.25
CA GLN A 91 -4.72 -8.44 -16.43
C GLN A 91 -4.40 -9.49 -17.49
N ALA A 92 -3.78 -9.08 -18.61
CA ALA A 92 -3.36 -9.99 -19.66
C ALA A 92 -2.17 -10.86 -19.24
N ALA A 93 -1.16 -10.29 -18.60
CA ALA A 93 0.05 -11.02 -18.21
C ALA A 93 -0.13 -11.92 -16.98
N TRP A 94 -1.12 -11.65 -16.13
CA TRP A 94 -1.34 -12.39 -14.89
C TRP A 94 -1.68 -13.85 -15.13
N SER A 95 -2.52 -14.16 -16.13
CA SER A 95 -2.86 -15.54 -16.46
C SER A 95 -1.61 -16.34 -16.83
N ASP A 96 -0.76 -15.76 -17.69
CA ASP A 96 0.43 -16.44 -18.20
C ASP A 96 1.45 -16.67 -17.08
N ALA A 97 1.64 -15.66 -16.21
CA ALA A 97 2.51 -15.79 -15.04
C ALA A 97 2.01 -16.87 -14.06
N MET A 98 0.70 -16.94 -13.79
CA MET A 98 0.11 -17.96 -12.90
C MET A 98 0.20 -19.37 -13.49
N VAL A 99 0.01 -19.50 -14.81
CA VAL A 99 0.19 -20.76 -15.52
C VAL A 99 1.64 -21.21 -15.43
N ALA A 100 2.61 -20.34 -15.75
CA ALA A 100 4.04 -20.66 -15.66
C ALA A 100 4.45 -21.06 -14.24
N TRP A 101 3.95 -20.35 -13.22
CA TRP A 101 4.23 -20.68 -11.83
C TRP A 101 3.67 -22.04 -11.41
N THR A 102 2.46 -22.38 -11.87
CA THR A 102 1.84 -23.69 -11.63
C THR A 102 2.66 -24.81 -12.29
N HIS A 103 3.18 -24.59 -13.50
CA HIS A 103 4.05 -25.56 -14.18
C HIS A 103 5.34 -25.81 -13.40
N ILE A 104 6.00 -24.76 -12.91
CA ILE A 104 7.21 -24.90 -12.09
C ILE A 104 6.92 -25.72 -10.82
N LYS A 105 5.77 -25.47 -10.17
CA LYS A 105 5.35 -26.25 -8.98
C LYS A 105 5.09 -27.71 -9.34
N ALA A 106 4.40 -27.99 -10.45
CA ALA A 106 4.14 -29.36 -10.91
C ALA A 106 5.44 -30.12 -11.20
N MET A 107 6.41 -29.48 -11.87
CA MET A 107 7.74 -30.05 -12.11
C MET A 107 8.47 -30.34 -10.79
N ARG A 108 8.41 -29.42 -9.83
CA ARG A 108 9.04 -29.61 -8.51
C ARG A 108 8.42 -30.78 -7.75
N VAL A 109 7.09 -30.90 -7.71
CA VAL A 109 6.40 -32.06 -7.10
C VAL A 109 6.85 -33.36 -7.77
N PHE A 110 6.95 -33.38 -9.10
CA PHE A 110 7.39 -34.55 -9.84
C PHE A 110 8.82 -34.97 -9.45
N VAL A 111 9.78 -34.04 -9.47
CA VAL A 111 11.18 -34.33 -9.14
C VAL A 111 11.32 -34.81 -7.69
N GLU A 112 10.70 -34.12 -6.73
CA GLU A 112 10.75 -34.51 -5.32
C GLU A 112 10.09 -35.87 -5.07
N SER A 113 8.99 -36.17 -5.77
CA SER A 113 8.31 -37.47 -5.66
C SER A 113 9.18 -38.61 -6.21
N VAL A 114 9.87 -38.40 -7.33
CA VAL A 114 10.81 -39.38 -7.89
C VAL A 114 12.02 -39.58 -6.98
N LEU A 115 12.58 -38.51 -6.42
CA LEU A 115 13.71 -38.60 -5.48
C LEU A 115 13.34 -39.34 -4.19
N ARG A 116 12.10 -39.16 -3.71
CA ARG A 116 11.65 -39.74 -2.44
C ARG A 116 11.10 -41.16 -2.55
N PHE A 117 10.35 -41.46 -3.60
CA PHE A 117 9.66 -42.74 -3.76
C PHE A 117 10.30 -43.65 -4.83
N GLY A 118 11.26 -43.14 -5.60
CA GLY A 118 11.97 -43.90 -6.61
C GLY A 118 11.18 -44.12 -7.90
N MET A 119 11.73 -44.98 -8.76
CA MET A 119 11.17 -45.37 -10.05
C MET A 119 10.55 -46.78 -9.96
N PRO A 120 9.48 -47.09 -10.72
CA PRO A 120 8.76 -46.21 -11.66
C PRO A 120 7.85 -45.19 -10.96
N PRO A 121 7.57 -44.02 -11.59
CA PRO A 121 6.82 -42.93 -10.97
C PRO A 121 5.32 -43.28 -10.91
N ARG A 122 4.94 -44.01 -9.86
CA ARG A 122 3.54 -44.36 -9.56
C ARG A 122 3.06 -43.59 -8.35
N PHE A 123 2.79 -42.30 -8.55
CA PHE A 123 2.25 -41.43 -7.52
C PHE A 123 1.09 -40.60 -8.05
N ALA A 124 0.21 -40.19 -7.14
CA ALA A 124 -0.86 -39.24 -7.41
C ALA A 124 -0.58 -37.95 -6.64
N SER A 125 -0.65 -36.80 -7.32
CA SER A 125 -0.51 -35.48 -6.73
C SER A 125 -1.86 -34.80 -6.60
N PHE A 126 -2.07 -34.08 -5.51
CA PHE A 126 -3.33 -33.40 -5.19
C PHE A 126 -3.07 -31.97 -4.74
N ILE A 127 -4.01 -31.08 -5.03
CA ILE A 127 -4.00 -29.70 -4.55
C ILE A 127 -5.03 -29.57 -3.42
N PHE A 128 -4.58 -29.09 -2.26
CA PHE A 128 -5.45 -28.86 -1.11
C PHE A 128 -5.60 -27.36 -0.85
N ALA A 129 -6.85 -26.90 -0.75
CA ALA A 129 -7.20 -25.54 -0.34
C ALA A 129 -7.93 -25.59 1.02
N PRO A 130 -7.18 -25.69 2.14
CA PRO A 130 -7.77 -25.75 3.48
C PRO A 130 -8.44 -24.43 3.86
N LYS A 131 -9.48 -24.51 4.70
CA LYS A 131 -10.12 -23.32 5.27
C LYS A 131 -9.11 -22.56 6.16
N PRO A 132 -9.22 -21.22 6.26
CA PRO A 132 -8.40 -20.45 7.19
C PRO A 132 -8.46 -21.03 8.60
N GLY A 133 -7.29 -21.28 9.22
CA GLY A 133 -7.17 -21.89 10.55
C GLY A 133 -7.24 -23.43 10.59
N ALA A 134 -7.66 -24.09 9.51
CA ALA A 134 -7.76 -25.57 9.46
C ALA A 134 -6.46 -26.27 8.99
N ASN A 135 -5.41 -25.51 8.68
CA ASN A 135 -4.14 -26.04 8.13
C ASN A 135 -3.54 -27.16 8.98
N VAL A 136 -3.47 -26.96 10.30
CA VAL A 136 -2.86 -27.92 11.24
C VAL A 136 -3.66 -29.22 11.28
N ALA A 137 -4.99 -29.13 11.31
CA ALA A 137 -5.88 -30.30 11.33
C ALA A 137 -5.79 -31.11 10.03
N VAL A 138 -5.75 -30.45 8.88
CA VAL A 138 -5.61 -31.11 7.57
C VAL A 138 -4.26 -31.81 7.46
N ARG A 139 -3.18 -31.16 7.88
CA ARG A 139 -1.83 -31.75 7.88
C ARG A 139 -1.75 -33.00 8.77
N LYS A 140 -2.34 -32.96 9.96
CA LYS A 140 -2.42 -34.12 10.86
C LYS A 140 -3.18 -35.28 10.21
N ALA A 141 -4.35 -35.02 9.63
CA ALA A 141 -5.14 -36.06 8.96
C ALA A 141 -4.40 -36.67 7.76
N LEU A 142 -3.69 -35.87 6.97
CA LEU A 142 -2.87 -36.35 5.85
C LEU A 142 -1.70 -37.21 6.34
N ALA A 143 -1.02 -36.80 7.42
CA ALA A 143 0.04 -37.60 8.02
C ALA A 143 -0.49 -38.95 8.52
N ASP A 144 -1.65 -38.99 9.19
CA ASP A 144 -2.24 -40.23 9.71
C ASP A 144 -2.62 -41.23 8.61
N VAL A 145 -3.09 -40.73 7.45
CA VAL A 145 -3.48 -41.57 6.30
C VAL A 145 -2.26 -42.04 5.51
N LEU A 146 -1.31 -41.13 5.22
CA LEU A 146 -0.20 -41.39 4.30
C LEU A 146 1.07 -41.95 4.97
N ALA A 147 1.20 -41.86 6.30
CA ALA A 147 2.32 -42.48 7.03
C ALA A 147 2.26 -44.01 7.03
N LYS A 148 1.10 -44.60 6.72
CA LYS A 148 0.91 -46.07 6.68
C LYS A 148 1.49 -46.65 5.39
N GLY A 149 2.73 -47.11 5.46
CA GLY A 149 3.40 -47.84 4.38
C GLY A 149 4.64 -47.18 3.79
N ILE A 150 5.06 -46.01 4.30
CA ILE A 150 6.30 -45.35 3.91
C ILE A 150 7.35 -45.71 4.97
N PRO A 151 8.51 -46.28 4.59
CA PRO A 151 9.60 -46.50 5.55
C PRO A 151 10.00 -45.15 6.13
N SER A 152 9.92 -45.03 7.46
CA SER A 152 10.28 -43.83 8.18
C SER A 152 11.71 -43.43 7.78
N GLY A 153 11.85 -42.35 7.00
CA GLY A 153 13.13 -41.65 6.88
C GLY A 153 13.61 -41.23 8.27
N PRO A 154 14.93 -41.02 8.45
CA PRO A 154 15.52 -40.80 9.77
C PRO A 154 14.73 -39.74 10.53
N GLN A 155 14.06 -40.18 11.59
CA GLN A 155 13.49 -39.29 12.59
C GLN A 155 14.68 -38.57 13.22
N ASP A 156 14.91 -37.33 12.81
CA ASP A 156 15.92 -36.51 13.45
C ASP A 156 15.41 -36.18 14.85
N LYS A 157 15.97 -36.89 15.83
CA LYS A 157 15.82 -36.59 17.24
C LYS A 157 16.66 -35.34 17.51
N GLY A 158 16.02 -34.19 17.47
CA GLY A 158 16.50 -32.97 18.12
C GLY A 158 17.83 -32.44 17.59
N GLY A 159 17.75 -31.48 16.68
CA GLY A 159 18.85 -30.60 16.34
C GLY A 159 18.31 -29.28 15.80
N ASP A 160 18.66 -28.17 16.47
CA ASP A 160 18.47 -26.81 15.96
C ASP A 160 19.08 -26.72 14.55
N ALA A 161 18.23 -26.66 13.53
CA ALA A 161 18.62 -26.36 12.16
C ALA A 161 17.66 -25.32 11.60
N GLN A 162 18.22 -24.16 11.36
CA GLN A 162 17.62 -22.90 10.96
C GLN A 162 17.18 -22.94 9.48
N ASP A 163 16.22 -23.82 9.17
CA ASP A 163 15.38 -23.78 7.97
C ASP A 163 14.19 -24.72 8.27
N ASP A 164 13.04 -24.15 8.65
CA ASP A 164 11.84 -24.89 9.06
C ASP A 164 11.17 -25.60 7.86
N GLU A 165 11.90 -26.46 7.14
CA GLU A 165 11.31 -27.43 6.22
C GLU A 165 10.62 -28.51 7.05
N GLU A 166 9.37 -28.20 7.43
CA GLU A 166 8.50 -29.10 8.17
C GLU A 166 8.39 -30.44 7.42
N TYR A 167 9.02 -31.47 7.99
CA TYR A 167 9.15 -32.77 7.35
C TYR A 167 7.85 -33.56 7.44
N TYR A 168 7.16 -33.71 6.30
CA TYR A 168 5.97 -34.56 6.18
C TYR A 168 6.35 -35.91 5.60
N PRO A 169 5.62 -37.01 5.90
CA PRO A 169 5.85 -38.33 5.28
C PRO A 169 5.54 -38.34 3.77
N TYR A 170 4.91 -37.29 3.25
CA TYR A 170 4.59 -37.07 1.83
C TYR A 170 5.30 -35.82 1.29
N VAL A 171 5.39 -35.70 -0.04
CA VAL A 171 5.89 -34.48 -0.69
C VAL A 171 4.85 -33.37 -0.54
N SER A 172 5.25 -32.24 0.05
CA SER A 172 4.38 -31.11 0.35
C SER A 172 5.02 -29.82 -0.15
N LEU A 173 4.40 -29.19 -1.16
CA LEU A 173 4.78 -27.85 -1.59
C LEU A 173 3.70 -26.85 -1.22
N ALA A 174 4.09 -25.83 -0.43
CA ALA A 174 3.20 -24.72 -0.15
C ALA A 174 2.96 -23.88 -1.43
N PHE A 175 1.69 -23.55 -1.66
CA PHE A 175 1.24 -22.56 -2.62
C PHE A 175 0.60 -21.42 -1.84
N ILE A 176 1.35 -20.35 -1.62
CA ILE A 176 0.86 -19.13 -0.97
C ILE A 176 0.64 -18.13 -2.11
N PRO A 177 -0.59 -18.01 -2.66
CA PRO A 177 -0.85 -16.96 -3.63
C PRO A 177 -0.61 -15.60 -2.95
N PHE A 178 -0.09 -14.64 -3.70
CA PHE A 178 0.22 -13.29 -3.21
C PHE A 178 -0.99 -12.74 -2.42
N ASN A 179 -0.83 -12.63 -1.11
CA ASN A 179 -1.89 -12.11 -0.26
C ASN A 179 -1.85 -10.59 -0.37
N VAL A 180 -2.64 -10.03 -1.28
CA VAL A 180 -2.90 -8.59 -1.31
C VAL A 180 -3.97 -8.32 -0.26
N PRO A 181 -3.65 -7.71 0.89
CA PRO A 181 -4.67 -7.27 1.82
C PRO A 181 -5.60 -6.31 1.06
N ARG A 182 -6.89 -6.66 0.99
CA ARG A 182 -7.93 -5.79 0.46
C ARG A 182 -8.19 -4.63 1.40
#